data_AF-A0A531L991-F1
#
_entry.id   AF-A0A531L991-F1
#
_cell.length_a   1.000
_cell.length_b   1.000
_cell.length_c   1.000
_cell.angle_alpha   90.00
_cell.angle_beta   90.00
_cell.angle_gamma   90.00
#
_symmetry.space_group_name_H-M   'P 1'
#
loop_
_entity.id
_entity.type
_entity.pdbx_description
1 polymer ?
#
loop_
_entity_poly.entity_id
_entity_poly.type
_entity_poly.pdbx_seq_one_letter_code
_entity_poly.pdbx_strand_id
1 'polypeptide(L)'
;MLRKYVVLLGTIAAIALPMASASAQTALKWAHVYETSEPFHTESVWAAEEIKKRTDGRYTIDVFPASQLGKEADINQGLTLGTVDIIISGSSFAAREYPPIGVTYFPFTFRDADHLLAYTQSDKYKELTAGYEEASGHHITATTYYGTRHTTSNRPIEKCADMQGLKIRVPDVPAYLAMPRACGANTAPIAFAEVYLALQQGTVEAQENPLTTIDAKKFYEVQKHIILTGHIVDHLNTVVSQSRWSQLSDEDKAIFTE
;
A
#
# COMPACT_ATOMS: atom_id res chain seq x y z
N MET A 1 -65.95 -64.92 1.13
CA MET A 1 -64.75 -64.42 1.83
C MET A 1 -64.31 -63.12 1.13
N LEU A 2 -64.72 -61.95 1.62
CA LEU A 2 -64.32 -60.65 1.07
C LEU A 2 -63.20 -60.06 1.93
N ARG A 3 -62.01 -59.86 1.36
CA ARG A 3 -60.85 -59.27 2.00
C ARG A 3 -60.90 -57.74 1.80
N LYS A 4 -61.10 -56.99 2.89
CA LYS A 4 -61.00 -55.53 2.90
C LYS A 4 -59.53 -55.12 2.96
N TYR A 5 -59.04 -54.38 1.97
CA TYR A 5 -57.76 -53.68 2.05
C TYR A 5 -58.03 -52.21 2.41
N VAL A 6 -57.61 -51.81 3.61
CA VAL A 6 -57.60 -50.42 4.06
C VAL A 6 -56.29 -49.81 3.56
N VAL A 7 -56.39 -48.83 2.65
CA VAL A 7 -55.24 -48.03 2.20
C VAL A 7 -55.12 -46.84 3.14
N LEU A 8 -54.03 -46.79 3.91
CA LEU A 8 -53.69 -45.68 4.79
C LEU A 8 -52.91 -44.63 3.98
N LEU A 9 -53.52 -43.47 3.71
CA LEU A 9 -52.86 -42.32 3.09
C LEU A 9 -52.04 -41.57 4.16
N GLY A 10 -50.73 -41.81 4.19
CA GLY A 10 -49.79 -41.04 5.01
C GLY A 10 -49.48 -39.69 4.36
N THR A 11 -49.83 -38.60 5.03
CA THR A 11 -49.49 -37.23 4.62
C THR A 11 -48.03 -36.96 5.01
N ILE A 12 -47.14 -36.86 4.02
CA ILE A 12 -45.75 -36.41 4.24
C ILE A 12 -45.77 -34.88 4.26
N ALA A 13 -45.63 -34.30 5.43
CA ALA A 13 -45.39 -32.87 5.59
C ALA A 13 -43.94 -32.57 5.17
N ALA A 14 -43.77 -31.85 4.06
CA ALA A 14 -42.47 -31.38 3.61
C ALA A 14 -41.98 -30.27 4.55
N ILE A 15 -40.99 -30.59 5.39
CA ILE A 15 -40.27 -29.60 6.20
C ILE A 15 -39.38 -28.82 5.24
N ALA A 16 -39.78 -27.59 4.90
CA ALA A 16 -38.92 -26.64 4.20
C ALA A 16 -37.84 -26.16 5.17
N LEU A 17 -36.66 -26.79 5.11
CA LEU A 17 -35.45 -26.25 5.74
C LEU A 17 -35.11 -24.91 5.07
N PRO A 18 -34.88 -23.82 5.82
CA PRO A 18 -34.35 -22.61 5.24
C PRO A 18 -32.95 -22.93 4.70
N MET A 19 -32.79 -22.90 3.38
CA MET A 19 -31.45 -22.86 2.79
C MET A 19 -30.82 -21.56 3.26
N ALA A 20 -29.90 -21.64 4.23
CA ALA A 20 -28.96 -20.56 4.45
C ALA A 20 -28.28 -20.31 3.10
N SER A 21 -28.50 -19.14 2.52
CA SER A 21 -27.78 -18.70 1.33
C SER A 21 -26.30 -18.70 1.69
N ALA A 22 -25.56 -19.70 1.23
CA ALA A 22 -24.12 -19.68 1.29
C ALA A 22 -23.66 -18.52 0.42
N SER A 23 -23.35 -17.38 1.04
CA SER A 23 -22.71 -16.27 0.35
C SER A 23 -21.39 -16.81 -0.21
N ALA A 24 -21.18 -16.65 -1.53
CA ALA A 24 -19.92 -17.04 -2.13
C ALA A 24 -18.80 -16.23 -1.47
N GLN A 25 -17.84 -16.92 -0.86
CA GLN A 25 -16.66 -16.32 -0.28
C GLN A 25 -15.85 -15.65 -1.41
N THR A 26 -15.54 -14.38 -1.25
CA THR A 26 -14.73 -13.61 -2.20
C THR A 26 -13.29 -13.54 -1.69
N ALA A 27 -12.36 -14.10 -2.46
CA ALA A 27 -10.93 -13.97 -2.18
C ALA A 27 -10.37 -12.68 -2.80
N LEU A 28 -9.73 -11.85 -1.97
CA LEU A 28 -9.13 -10.58 -2.34
C LEU A 28 -7.60 -10.66 -2.28
N LYS A 29 -6.93 -9.90 -3.15
CA LYS A 29 -5.47 -9.75 -3.13
C LYS A 29 -5.08 -8.39 -2.57
N TRP A 30 -4.24 -8.40 -1.53
CA TRP A 30 -3.64 -7.19 -0.96
C TRP A 30 -2.13 -7.17 -1.23
N ALA A 31 -1.65 -6.30 -2.13
CA ALA A 31 -0.25 -6.27 -2.54
C ALA A 31 0.54 -5.10 -1.95
N HIS A 32 1.82 -5.34 -1.62
CA HIS A 32 2.77 -4.26 -1.32
C HIS A 32 4.23 -4.69 -1.57
N VAL A 33 5.11 -3.71 -1.74
CA VAL A 33 6.53 -3.94 -2.08
C VAL A 33 7.44 -4.20 -0.89
N TYR A 34 6.96 -3.89 0.31
CA TYR A 34 7.72 -3.86 1.56
C TYR A 34 7.90 -5.24 2.23
N GLU A 35 8.90 -5.36 3.09
CA GLU A 35 9.26 -6.61 3.76
C GLU A 35 8.25 -7.01 4.85
N THR A 36 8.20 -8.30 5.17
CA THR A 36 7.27 -8.85 6.17
C THR A 36 7.58 -8.42 7.60
N SER A 37 8.79 -7.91 7.86
CA SER A 37 9.18 -7.39 9.17
C SER A 37 8.69 -5.97 9.43
N GLU A 38 8.13 -5.28 8.44
CA GLU A 38 7.68 -3.89 8.60
C GLU A 38 6.26 -3.81 9.20
N PRO A 39 5.97 -2.77 10.03
CA PRO A 39 4.70 -2.70 10.78
C PRO A 39 3.44 -2.75 9.92
N PHE A 40 3.41 -2.02 8.81
CA PHE A 40 2.25 -1.99 7.91
C PHE A 40 1.97 -3.36 7.26
N HIS A 41 2.95 -4.27 7.17
CA HIS A 41 2.68 -5.65 6.75
C HIS A 41 1.93 -6.40 7.85
N THR A 42 2.44 -6.33 9.09
CA THR A 42 1.80 -6.98 10.24
C THR A 42 0.38 -6.46 10.47
N GLU A 43 0.15 -5.16 10.27
CA GLU A 43 -1.17 -4.53 10.31
C GLU A 43 -2.07 -4.98 9.15
N SER A 44 -1.53 -5.15 7.94
CA SER A 44 -2.31 -5.68 6.80
C SER A 44 -2.80 -7.10 7.05
N VAL A 45 -1.95 -7.97 7.62
CA VAL A 45 -2.31 -9.35 7.97
C VAL A 45 -3.36 -9.37 9.08
N TRP A 46 -3.21 -8.52 10.09
CA TRP A 46 -4.22 -8.35 11.13
C TRP A 46 -5.56 -7.85 10.56
N ALA A 47 -5.54 -6.80 9.74
CA ALA A 47 -6.73 -6.24 9.11
C ALA A 47 -7.44 -7.26 8.20
N ALA A 48 -6.69 -8.08 7.47
CA ALA A 48 -7.23 -9.17 6.67
C ALA A 48 -8.07 -10.16 7.51
N GLU A 49 -7.58 -10.55 8.69
CA GLU A 49 -8.32 -11.42 9.60
C GLU A 49 -9.52 -10.73 10.26
N GLU A 50 -9.39 -9.45 10.64
CA GLU A 50 -10.52 -8.70 11.21
C GLU A 50 -11.62 -8.45 10.17
N ILE A 51 -11.28 -8.14 8.91
CA ILE A 51 -12.27 -8.01 7.83
C ILE A 51 -13.00 -9.33 7.61
N LYS A 52 -12.27 -10.46 7.55
CA LYS A 52 -12.87 -11.79 7.42
C LYS A 52 -13.85 -12.07 8.56
N LYS A 53 -13.45 -11.79 9.80
CA LYS A 53 -14.28 -12.01 10.99
C LYS A 53 -15.52 -11.11 11.00
N ARG A 54 -15.36 -9.82 10.73
CA ARG A 54 -16.44 -8.82 10.77
C ARG A 54 -17.42 -8.95 9.62
N THR A 55 -17.02 -9.62 8.54
CA THR A 55 -17.88 -9.90 7.37
C THR A 55 -18.43 -11.32 7.38
N ASP A 56 -18.32 -12.05 8.49
CA ASP A 56 -18.74 -13.47 8.61
C ASP A 56 -18.16 -14.37 7.52
N GLY A 57 -16.92 -14.10 7.09
CA GLY A 57 -16.21 -14.84 6.05
C GLY A 57 -16.62 -14.51 4.62
N ARG A 58 -17.46 -13.49 4.38
CA ARG A 58 -17.78 -13.03 3.01
C ARG A 58 -16.52 -12.67 2.22
N TYR A 59 -15.51 -12.09 2.90
CA TYR A 59 -14.22 -11.78 2.31
C TYR A 59 -13.09 -12.52 3.01
N THR A 60 -12.16 -13.06 2.22
CA THR A 60 -10.85 -13.50 2.69
C THR A 60 -9.78 -12.77 1.92
N ILE A 61 -8.71 -12.33 2.59
CA ILE A 61 -7.70 -11.50 1.97
C ILE A 61 -6.34 -12.19 2.07
N ASP A 62 -5.72 -12.44 0.92
CA ASP A 62 -4.35 -12.90 0.83
C ASP A 62 -3.42 -11.68 0.71
N VAL A 63 -2.51 -11.51 1.67
CA VAL A 63 -1.51 -10.43 1.67
C VAL A 63 -0.25 -10.89 0.94
N PHE A 64 0.16 -10.14 -0.08
CA PHE A 64 1.32 -10.38 -0.94
C PHE A 64 2.40 -9.32 -0.70
N PRO A 65 3.31 -9.55 0.27
CA PRO A 65 4.39 -8.64 0.62
C PRO A 65 5.58 -8.76 -0.32
N ALA A 66 6.65 -8.00 -0.04
CA ALA A 66 7.98 -8.16 -0.63
C ALA A 66 8.00 -8.19 -2.16
N SER A 67 7.12 -7.40 -2.79
CA SER A 67 6.99 -7.31 -4.25
C SER A 67 6.59 -8.65 -4.92
N GLN A 68 5.91 -9.56 -4.20
CA GLN A 68 5.45 -10.85 -4.75
C GLN A 68 4.55 -10.70 -5.98
N LEU A 69 3.80 -9.60 -6.09
CA LEU A 69 2.96 -9.27 -7.24
C LEU A 69 3.56 -8.20 -8.17
N GLY A 70 4.85 -7.92 -8.05
CA GLY A 70 5.57 -6.97 -8.90
C GLY A 70 6.05 -5.72 -8.16
N LYS A 71 6.66 -4.81 -8.91
CA LYS A 71 7.15 -3.52 -8.38
C LYS A 71 5.98 -2.56 -8.14
N GLU A 72 6.24 -1.45 -7.45
CA GLU A 72 5.21 -0.50 -7.04
C GLU A 72 4.35 0.03 -8.20
N ALA A 73 4.95 0.27 -9.36
CA ALA A 73 4.22 0.65 -10.57
C ALA A 73 3.27 -0.46 -11.06
N ASP A 74 3.66 -1.73 -10.95
CA ASP A 74 2.87 -2.87 -11.42
C ASP A 74 1.64 -3.10 -10.53
N ILE A 75 1.79 -2.97 -9.21
CA ILE A 75 0.65 -3.12 -8.28
C ILE A 75 -0.33 -1.94 -8.37
N ASN A 76 0.14 -0.72 -8.61
CA ASN A 76 -0.74 0.42 -8.91
C ASN A 76 -1.51 0.19 -10.21
N GLN A 77 -0.84 -0.27 -11.27
CA GLN A 77 -1.53 -0.65 -12.51
C GLN A 77 -2.50 -1.82 -12.29
N GLY A 78 -2.14 -2.79 -11.45
CA GLY A 78 -3.01 -3.90 -11.06
C GLY A 78 -4.26 -3.44 -10.31
N LEU A 79 -4.14 -2.40 -9.48
CA LEU A 79 -5.27 -1.73 -8.82
C LEU A 79 -6.21 -1.09 -9.85
N THR A 80 -5.67 -0.32 -10.80
CA THR A 80 -6.44 0.30 -11.89
C THR A 80 -7.16 -0.75 -12.75
N LEU A 81 -6.49 -1.87 -13.06
CA LEU A 81 -7.07 -2.97 -13.84
C LEU A 81 -8.00 -3.88 -13.03
N GLY A 82 -8.06 -3.73 -11.70
CA GLY A 82 -8.81 -4.59 -10.81
C GLY A 82 -8.29 -6.03 -10.69
N THR A 83 -7.01 -6.27 -11.05
CA THR A 83 -6.34 -7.57 -10.87
C THR A 83 -5.72 -7.73 -9.49
N VAL A 84 -5.54 -6.61 -8.78
CA VAL A 84 -5.21 -6.49 -7.35
C VAL A 84 -6.33 -5.67 -6.69
N ASP A 85 -6.87 -6.16 -5.58
CA ASP A 85 -8.04 -5.53 -4.93
C ASP A 85 -7.63 -4.41 -3.97
N ILE A 86 -6.51 -4.59 -3.27
CA ILE A 86 -6.00 -3.67 -2.26
C ILE A 86 -4.49 -3.50 -2.46
N ILE A 87 -3.97 -2.28 -2.33
CA ILE A 87 -2.53 -2.04 -2.27
C ILE A 87 -2.15 -1.17 -1.08
N ILE A 88 -0.89 -1.26 -0.66
CA ILE A 88 -0.23 -0.17 0.07
C ILE A 88 0.74 0.52 -0.88
N SER A 89 0.57 1.83 -1.07
CA SER A 89 1.47 2.66 -1.88
C SER A 89 1.45 4.12 -1.43
N GLY A 90 2.48 4.87 -1.80
CA GLY A 90 2.60 6.28 -1.46
C GLY A 90 1.74 7.21 -2.33
N SER A 91 1.35 8.37 -1.77
CA SER A 91 0.62 9.40 -2.55
C SER A 91 1.42 9.94 -3.74
N SER A 92 2.75 9.78 -3.76
CA SER A 92 3.57 10.09 -4.92
C SER A 92 3.22 9.25 -6.17
N PHE A 93 2.75 8.01 -5.99
CA PHE A 93 2.29 7.16 -7.11
C PHE A 93 0.85 7.49 -7.50
N ALA A 94 -0.02 7.77 -6.52
CA ALA A 94 -1.38 8.28 -6.75
C ALA A 94 -1.40 9.56 -7.60
N ALA A 95 -0.33 10.35 -7.55
CA ALA A 95 -0.15 11.54 -8.39
C ALA A 95 -0.14 11.27 -9.91
N ARG A 96 -0.03 10.02 -10.35
CA ARG A 96 -0.19 9.65 -11.77
C ARG A 96 -1.64 9.77 -12.24
N GLU A 97 -2.60 9.58 -11.33
CA GLU A 97 -4.05 9.70 -11.60
C GLU A 97 -4.55 11.09 -11.18
N TYR A 98 -4.06 11.61 -10.05
CA TYR A 98 -4.43 12.94 -9.56
C TYR A 98 -3.18 13.73 -9.10
N PRO A 99 -2.51 14.47 -9.99
CA PRO A 99 -1.24 15.14 -9.71
C PRO A 99 -1.17 15.98 -8.41
N PRO A 100 -2.22 16.72 -8.00
CA PRO A 100 -2.16 17.55 -6.79
C PRO A 100 -1.84 16.78 -5.50
N ILE A 101 -2.28 15.53 -5.35
CA ILE A 101 -2.01 14.74 -4.13
C ILE A 101 -0.51 14.50 -3.91
N GLY A 102 0.28 14.53 -4.99
CA GLY A 102 1.74 14.35 -4.95
C GLY A 102 2.50 15.43 -4.20
N VAL A 103 1.90 16.61 -3.95
CA VAL A 103 2.53 17.71 -3.18
C VAL A 103 2.99 17.26 -1.79
N THR A 104 2.28 16.29 -1.21
CA THR A 104 2.54 15.72 0.11
C THR A 104 3.88 14.99 0.21
N TYR A 105 4.46 14.59 -0.93
CA TYR A 105 5.73 13.87 -1.02
C TYR A 105 6.91 14.73 -1.43
N PHE A 106 6.66 16.00 -1.77
CA PHE A 106 7.76 16.87 -2.16
C PHE A 106 8.69 17.14 -0.97
N PRO A 107 10.00 17.29 -1.22
CA PRO A 107 10.97 17.48 -0.16
C PRO A 107 10.61 18.68 0.73
N PHE A 108 10.65 18.46 2.04
CA PHE A 108 10.40 19.44 3.09
C PHE A 108 8.97 20.01 3.14
N THR A 109 7.98 19.34 2.52
CA THR A 109 6.55 19.70 2.67
C THR A 109 6.08 19.55 4.12
N PHE A 110 6.37 18.40 4.75
CA PHE A 110 6.09 18.14 6.15
C PHE A 110 7.34 18.37 7.00
N ARG A 111 7.16 18.85 8.24
CA ARG A 111 8.26 19.19 9.15
C ARG A 111 8.73 17.98 9.94
N ASP A 112 7.76 17.17 10.37
CA ASP A 112 7.90 16.06 11.30
C ASP A 112 6.63 15.20 11.23
N ALA A 113 6.63 14.10 11.99
CA ALA A 113 5.51 13.17 12.07
C ALA A 113 4.23 13.85 12.61
N ASP A 114 4.35 14.78 13.57
CA ASP A 114 3.18 15.47 14.14
C ASP A 114 2.49 16.35 13.09
N HIS A 115 3.25 17.05 12.24
CA HIS A 115 2.68 17.81 11.12
C HIS A 115 1.96 16.90 10.12
N LEU A 116 2.53 15.73 9.82
CA LEU A 116 1.89 14.75 8.95
C LEU A 116 0.59 14.19 9.57
N LEU A 117 0.59 13.86 10.86
CA LEU A 117 -0.60 13.38 11.57
C LEU A 117 -1.68 14.47 11.67
N ALA A 118 -1.30 15.73 11.87
CA ALA A 118 -2.25 16.84 11.81
C ALA A 118 -2.81 17.02 10.38
N TYR A 119 -2.00 16.78 9.35
CA TYR A 119 -2.46 16.81 7.97
C TYR A 119 -3.55 15.76 7.72
N THR A 120 -3.40 14.51 8.17
CA THR A 120 -4.42 13.46 7.94
C THR A 120 -5.77 13.77 8.58
N GLN A 121 -5.82 14.71 9.54
CA GLN A 121 -7.05 15.18 10.17
C GLN A 121 -7.61 16.48 9.56
N SER A 122 -6.91 17.06 8.58
CA SER A 122 -7.21 18.38 8.02
C SER A 122 -8.19 18.34 6.85
N ASP A 123 -8.81 19.48 6.55
CA ASP A 123 -9.64 19.62 5.35
C ASP A 123 -8.80 19.53 4.06
N LYS A 124 -7.51 19.84 4.13
CA LYS A 124 -6.61 19.67 2.98
C LYS A 124 -6.39 18.19 2.64
N TYR A 125 -6.30 17.31 3.64
CA TYR A 125 -6.28 15.87 3.40
C TYR A 125 -7.55 15.42 2.72
N LYS A 126 -8.72 15.78 3.26
CA LYS A 126 -10.03 15.45 2.66
C LYS A 126 -10.16 15.93 1.22
N GLU A 127 -9.72 17.16 0.93
CA GLU A 127 -9.73 17.74 -0.42
C GLU A 127 -8.85 16.93 -1.39
N LEU A 128 -7.64 16.59 -0.97
CA LEU A 128 -6.68 15.89 -1.82
C LEU A 128 -7.06 14.42 -2.03
N THR A 129 -7.53 13.73 -0.98
CA THR A 129 -8.00 12.35 -1.10
C THR A 129 -9.28 12.31 -1.92
N ALA A 130 -10.27 13.18 -1.68
CA ALA A 130 -11.49 13.22 -2.48
C ALA A 130 -11.19 13.47 -3.97
N GLY A 131 -10.27 14.37 -4.30
CA GLY A 131 -9.86 14.60 -5.69
C GLY A 131 -9.18 13.39 -6.33
N TYR A 132 -8.41 12.62 -5.56
CA TYR A 132 -7.85 11.35 -6.02
C TYR A 132 -8.94 10.29 -6.24
N GLU A 133 -9.85 10.12 -5.29
CA GLU A 133 -10.94 9.15 -5.38
C GLU A 133 -11.91 9.48 -6.53
N GLU A 134 -12.19 10.76 -6.79
CA GLU A 134 -13.00 11.20 -7.93
C GLU A 134 -12.30 10.90 -9.27
N ALA A 135 -10.98 11.16 -9.36
CA ALA A 135 -10.23 10.98 -10.60
C ALA A 135 -9.99 9.50 -10.95
N SER A 136 -9.77 8.66 -9.94
CA SER A 136 -9.39 7.25 -10.11
C SER A 136 -10.54 6.26 -9.91
N GLY A 137 -11.56 6.65 -9.14
CA GLY A 137 -12.56 5.75 -8.57
C GLY A 137 -12.01 4.81 -7.49
N HIS A 138 -10.72 4.87 -7.16
CA HIS A 138 -10.10 4.13 -6.06
C HIS A 138 -10.44 4.81 -4.73
N HIS A 139 -10.31 4.08 -3.61
CA HIS A 139 -10.64 4.61 -2.29
C HIS A 139 -9.51 4.39 -1.29
N ILE A 140 -9.11 5.46 -0.60
CA ILE A 140 -8.09 5.41 0.45
C ILE A 140 -8.80 5.08 1.77
N THR A 141 -8.58 3.88 2.30
CA THR A 141 -9.24 3.44 3.54
C THR A 141 -8.41 3.70 4.78
N ALA A 142 -7.09 3.85 4.63
CA ALA A 142 -6.19 4.21 5.73
C ALA A 142 -4.97 4.98 5.22
N THR A 143 -4.43 5.83 6.08
CA THR A 143 -3.14 6.50 5.87
C THR A 143 -2.25 6.25 7.09
N THR A 144 -1.10 5.64 6.87
CA THR A 144 -0.16 5.22 7.91
C THR A 144 1.13 6.01 7.81
N TYR A 145 1.67 6.48 8.94
CA TYR A 145 3.00 7.09 8.94
C TYR A 145 4.05 6.07 8.51
N TYR A 146 4.79 6.37 7.45
CA TYR A 146 5.81 5.47 6.93
C TYR A 146 7.14 5.69 7.65
N GLY A 147 7.52 6.96 7.80
CA GLY A 147 8.79 7.34 8.39
C GLY A 147 9.38 8.60 7.74
N THR A 148 10.45 9.10 8.33
CA THR A 148 11.24 10.19 7.75
C THR A 148 12.36 9.60 6.89
N ARG A 149 12.42 10.02 5.63
CA ARG A 149 13.38 9.50 4.64
C ARG A 149 14.75 10.15 4.82
N HIS A 150 15.78 9.29 4.81
CA HIS A 150 17.18 9.66 4.95
C HIS A 150 17.99 9.03 3.83
N THR A 151 19.13 9.63 3.51
CA THR A 151 20.02 9.14 2.45
C THR A 151 21.03 8.16 3.04
N THR A 152 21.25 7.03 2.39
CA THR A 152 22.40 6.14 2.68
C THR A 152 23.43 6.25 1.58
N SER A 153 24.72 6.10 1.92
CA SER A 153 25.80 6.12 0.94
C SER A 153 27.05 5.38 1.42
N ASN A 154 27.95 5.06 0.50
CA ASN A 154 29.31 4.59 0.79
C ASN A 154 30.35 5.71 0.90
N ARG A 155 29.95 6.97 0.66
CA ARG A 155 30.77 8.16 0.93
C ARG A 155 30.03 9.12 1.88
N PRO A 156 30.74 9.91 2.68
CA PRO A 156 30.12 10.98 3.47
C PRO A 156 29.42 12.00 2.56
N ILE A 157 28.27 12.51 3.02
CA ILE A 157 27.52 13.60 2.38
C ILE A 157 27.12 14.56 3.52
N GLU A 158 27.67 15.76 3.55
CA GLU A 158 27.38 16.76 4.58
C GLU A 158 26.54 17.92 4.04
N LYS A 159 26.63 18.16 2.74
CA LYS A 159 25.92 19.23 2.05
C LYS A 159 25.49 18.80 0.66
N CYS A 160 24.50 19.51 0.13
CA CYS A 160 23.94 19.30 -1.21
C CYS A 160 25.03 19.21 -2.31
N ALA A 161 26.07 20.03 -2.24
CA ALA A 161 27.19 20.00 -3.19
C ALA A 161 27.95 18.65 -3.24
N ASP A 162 27.93 17.87 -2.16
CA ASP A 162 28.61 16.56 -2.11
C ASP A 162 27.82 15.49 -2.90
N MET A 163 26.57 15.77 -3.28
CA MET A 163 25.75 14.89 -4.14
C MET A 163 26.00 15.14 -5.63
N GLN A 164 26.79 16.14 -6.01
CA GLN A 164 27.08 16.43 -7.42
C GLN A 164 27.64 15.18 -8.13
N GLY A 165 26.98 14.75 -9.19
CA GLY A 165 27.34 13.58 -9.98
C GLY A 165 27.09 12.22 -9.30
N LEU A 166 26.66 12.19 -8.03
CA LEU A 166 26.37 10.96 -7.29
C LEU A 166 25.28 10.16 -8.00
N LYS A 167 25.52 8.88 -8.26
CA LYS A 167 24.47 7.99 -8.77
C LYS A 167 23.59 7.53 -7.61
N ILE A 168 22.38 8.07 -7.49
CA ILE A 168 21.47 7.76 -6.39
C ILE A 168 20.21 7.08 -6.93
N ARG A 169 19.86 5.95 -6.32
CA ARG A 169 18.59 5.29 -6.57
C ARG A 169 17.47 6.06 -5.91
N VAL A 170 16.38 6.25 -6.63
CA VAL A 170 15.09 6.74 -6.10
C VAL A 170 13.93 5.91 -6.67
N PRO A 171 12.73 5.93 -6.07
CA PRO A 171 11.53 5.41 -6.72
C PRO A 171 11.13 6.24 -7.95
N ASP A 172 10.36 5.64 -8.86
CA ASP A 172 10.06 6.18 -10.20
C ASP A 172 8.89 7.20 -10.21
N VAL A 173 9.03 8.28 -9.44
CA VAL A 173 8.05 9.37 -9.39
C VAL A 173 8.72 10.73 -9.14
N PRO A 174 8.18 11.85 -9.68
CA PRO A 174 8.80 13.18 -9.64
C PRO A 174 9.23 13.67 -8.25
N ALA A 175 8.45 13.36 -7.21
CA ALA A 175 8.71 13.86 -5.86
C ALA A 175 10.07 13.39 -5.31
N TYR A 176 10.40 12.09 -5.44
CA TYR A 176 11.69 11.56 -4.97
C TYR A 176 12.89 12.00 -5.82
N LEU A 177 12.64 12.37 -7.08
CA LEU A 177 13.68 12.87 -7.98
C LEU A 177 14.10 14.31 -7.60
N ALA A 178 13.22 15.07 -6.92
CA ALA A 178 13.36 16.51 -6.78
C ALA A 178 14.60 16.95 -5.99
N MET A 179 14.78 16.47 -4.75
CA MET A 179 15.91 16.90 -3.90
C MET A 179 17.26 16.43 -4.47
N PRO A 180 17.46 15.15 -4.85
CA PRO A 180 18.75 14.73 -5.36
C PRO A 180 19.15 15.45 -6.65
N ARG A 181 18.19 15.71 -7.57
CA ARG A 181 18.46 16.50 -8.79
C ARG A 181 18.78 17.95 -8.48
N ALA A 182 18.09 18.56 -7.51
CA ALA A 182 18.40 19.92 -7.05
C ALA A 182 19.84 20.01 -6.49
N CYS A 183 20.36 18.90 -5.96
CA CYS A 183 21.74 18.77 -5.51
C CYS A 183 22.73 18.28 -6.58
N GLY A 184 22.32 18.22 -7.85
CA GLY A 184 23.18 17.82 -8.97
C GLY A 184 23.49 16.33 -9.03
N ALA A 185 22.75 15.49 -8.31
CA ALA A 185 22.90 14.03 -8.36
C ALA A 185 22.32 13.44 -9.65
N ASN A 186 22.91 12.33 -10.08
CA ASN A 186 22.41 11.50 -11.17
C ASN A 186 21.40 10.49 -10.61
N THR A 187 20.11 10.80 -10.69
CA THR A 187 19.04 9.92 -10.20
C THR A 187 18.81 8.74 -11.14
N ALA A 188 18.70 7.52 -10.59
CA ALA A 188 18.33 6.31 -11.31
C ALA A 188 17.08 5.66 -10.69
N PRO A 189 15.94 5.63 -11.40
CA PRO A 189 14.78 4.86 -10.95
C PRO A 189 15.08 3.37 -10.99
N ILE A 190 14.97 2.69 -9.85
CA ILE A 190 15.17 1.23 -9.72
C ILE A 190 14.07 0.66 -8.83
N ALA A 191 13.53 -0.50 -9.19
CA ALA A 191 12.49 -1.17 -8.41
C ALA A 191 12.99 -1.49 -7.00
N PHE A 192 12.11 -1.40 -6.00
CA PHE A 192 12.52 -1.50 -4.59
C PHE A 192 13.19 -2.85 -4.24
N ALA A 193 12.71 -3.95 -4.84
CA ALA A 193 13.30 -5.28 -4.68
C ALA A 193 14.76 -5.39 -5.20
N GLU A 194 15.15 -4.55 -6.17
CA GLU A 194 16.46 -4.62 -6.84
C GLU A 194 17.50 -3.72 -6.17
N VAL A 195 17.11 -2.86 -5.23
CA VAL A 195 17.97 -1.80 -4.67
C VAL A 195 19.19 -2.37 -3.97
N TYR A 196 19.02 -3.42 -3.15
CA TYR A 196 20.14 -4.01 -2.42
C TYR A 196 21.23 -4.46 -3.39
N LEU A 197 20.84 -5.20 -4.42
CA LEU A 197 21.77 -5.71 -5.43
C LEU A 197 22.39 -4.57 -6.25
N ALA A 198 21.61 -3.55 -6.61
CA ALA A 198 22.11 -2.39 -7.33
C ALA A 198 23.16 -1.60 -6.53
N LEU A 199 22.99 -1.48 -5.20
CA LEU A 199 23.99 -0.90 -4.30
C LEU A 199 25.21 -1.80 -4.17
N GLN A 200 25.02 -3.11 -3.97
CA GLN A 200 26.09 -4.09 -3.83
C GLN A 200 27.00 -4.14 -5.07
N GLN A 201 26.41 -4.05 -6.26
CA GLN A 201 27.13 -4.08 -7.54
C GLN A 201 27.69 -2.70 -7.95
N GLY A 202 27.32 -1.62 -7.25
CA GLY A 202 27.75 -0.27 -7.58
C GLY A 202 27.06 0.34 -8.81
N THR A 203 25.93 -0.22 -9.26
CA THR A 203 25.06 0.39 -10.29
C THR A 203 24.60 1.78 -9.83
N VAL A 204 24.29 1.89 -8.54
CA VAL A 204 24.08 3.14 -7.81
C VAL A 204 24.97 3.17 -6.56
N GLU A 205 25.33 4.36 -6.12
CA GLU A 205 26.23 4.60 -4.98
C GLU A 205 25.47 4.92 -3.68
N ALA A 206 24.21 5.32 -3.81
CA ALA A 206 23.36 5.77 -2.72
C ALA A 206 21.89 5.40 -2.96
N GLN A 207 21.09 5.42 -1.91
CA GLN A 207 19.62 5.40 -1.97
C GLN A 207 19.04 6.24 -0.83
N GLU A 208 17.72 6.38 -0.81
CA GLU A 208 17.01 7.08 0.26
C GLU A 208 15.76 6.30 0.70
N ASN A 209 15.51 6.23 2.01
CA ASN A 209 14.35 5.58 2.62
C ASN A 209 14.25 5.91 4.12
N PRO A 210 13.13 5.59 4.80
CA PRO A 210 13.05 5.62 6.25
C PRO A 210 14.02 4.64 6.93
N LEU A 211 14.38 4.93 8.18
CA LEU A 211 15.31 4.09 8.96
C LEU A 211 14.80 2.64 9.13
N THR A 212 13.51 2.45 9.37
CA THR A 212 12.89 1.12 9.50
C THR A 212 13.02 0.31 8.22
N THR A 213 12.84 0.94 7.07
CA THR A 213 13.00 0.30 5.77
C THR A 213 14.47 0.03 5.44
N ILE A 214 15.39 0.92 5.82
CA ILE A 214 16.84 0.71 5.72
C ILE A 214 17.25 -0.54 6.50
N ASP A 215 16.71 -0.71 7.70
CA ASP A 215 16.93 -1.89 8.55
C ASP A 215 16.30 -3.15 7.93
N ALA A 216 15.02 -3.12 7.56
CA ALA A 216 14.29 -4.26 7.00
C ALA A 216 14.94 -4.79 5.70
N LYS A 217 15.44 -3.89 4.83
CA LYS A 217 16.15 -4.26 3.59
C LYS A 217 17.64 -4.54 3.80
N LYS A 218 18.14 -4.39 5.02
CA LYS A 218 19.54 -4.56 5.38
C LYS A 218 20.50 -3.72 4.54
N PHE A 219 20.08 -2.51 4.15
CA PHE A 219 20.94 -1.64 3.33
C PHE A 219 22.25 -1.28 4.04
N TYR A 220 22.28 -1.35 5.38
CA TYR A 220 23.49 -1.19 6.18
C TYR A 220 24.61 -2.20 5.85
N GLU A 221 24.31 -3.36 5.24
CA GLU A 221 25.33 -4.33 4.80
C GLU A 221 26.12 -3.83 3.59
N VAL A 222 25.54 -2.93 2.79
CA VAL A 222 26.12 -2.43 1.53
C VAL A 222 26.25 -0.90 1.47
N GLN A 223 25.91 -0.21 2.57
CA GLN A 223 25.97 1.25 2.71
C GLN A 223 26.57 1.63 4.07
N LYS A 224 27.71 2.33 4.04
CA LYS A 224 28.49 2.63 5.26
C LYS A 224 27.99 3.82 6.07
N HIS A 225 27.20 4.71 5.47
CA HIS A 225 26.75 5.94 6.10
C HIS A 225 25.24 6.10 5.98
N ILE A 226 24.61 6.59 7.05
CA ILE A 226 23.27 7.15 7.05
C ILE A 226 23.41 8.66 7.26
N ILE A 227 22.94 9.44 6.30
CA ILE A 227 22.93 10.89 6.33
C ILE A 227 21.50 11.32 6.66
N LEU A 228 21.34 11.95 7.82
CA LEU A 228 20.04 12.34 8.38
C LEU A 228 19.46 13.56 7.67
N THR A 229 19.24 13.45 6.37
CA THR A 229 18.72 14.54 5.51
C THR A 229 17.29 14.95 5.87
N GLY A 230 16.46 14.02 6.36
CA GLY A 230 15.12 14.33 6.86
C GLY A 230 14.22 14.94 5.79
N HIS A 231 14.47 14.60 4.53
CA HIS A 231 14.04 15.42 3.41
C HIS A 231 12.59 15.18 3.03
N ILE A 232 12.02 14.03 3.40
CA ILE A 232 10.59 13.72 3.18
C ILE A 232 10.10 13.03 4.45
N VAL A 233 9.02 13.53 5.05
CA VAL A 233 8.27 12.81 6.08
C VAL A 233 7.09 12.16 5.38
N ASP A 234 7.08 10.83 5.37
CA ASP A 234 6.38 10.02 4.38
C ASP A 234 5.18 9.27 5.00
N HIS A 235 4.14 9.00 4.22
CA HIS A 235 2.92 8.27 4.62
C HIS A 235 2.45 7.28 3.57
N LEU A 236 2.11 6.05 3.95
CA LEU A 236 1.54 5.09 3.02
C LEU A 236 0.01 5.14 3.05
N ASN A 237 -0.62 4.95 1.90
CA ASN A 237 -2.07 4.78 1.79
C ASN A 237 -2.40 3.31 1.55
N THR A 238 -3.35 2.78 2.32
CA THR A 238 -4.09 1.57 1.96
C THR A 238 -5.20 1.96 1.01
N VAL A 239 -5.16 1.40 -0.21
CA VAL A 239 -6.06 1.80 -1.29
C VAL A 239 -6.82 0.59 -1.81
N VAL A 240 -8.14 0.68 -1.85
CA VAL A 240 -9.04 -0.32 -2.42
C VAL A 240 -9.38 0.08 -3.86
N SER A 241 -9.35 -0.88 -4.78
CA SER A 241 -9.62 -0.62 -6.19
C SER A 241 -11.06 -0.18 -6.42
N GLN A 242 -11.28 0.55 -7.52
CA GLN A 242 -12.62 0.97 -7.93
C GLN A 242 -13.55 -0.23 -8.13
N SER A 243 -13.04 -1.25 -8.83
CA SER A 243 -13.81 -2.46 -9.15
C SER A 243 -14.24 -3.21 -7.89
N ARG A 244 -13.40 -3.25 -6.86
CA ARG A 244 -13.74 -3.86 -5.57
C ARG A 244 -14.70 -2.98 -4.79
N TRP A 245 -14.36 -1.70 -4.60
CA TRP A 245 -15.12 -0.79 -3.76
C TRP A 245 -16.58 -0.63 -4.21
N SER A 246 -16.81 -0.53 -5.52
CA SER A 246 -18.15 -0.45 -6.11
C SER A 246 -19.03 -1.69 -5.87
N GLN A 247 -18.43 -2.84 -5.53
CA GLN A 247 -19.14 -4.08 -5.25
C GLN A 247 -19.37 -4.31 -3.75
N LEU A 248 -18.73 -3.52 -2.87
CA LEU A 248 -18.95 -3.60 -1.43
C LEU A 248 -20.33 -3.04 -1.08
N SER A 249 -21.04 -3.71 -0.18
CA SER A 249 -22.20 -3.12 0.48
C SER A 249 -21.75 -1.94 1.35
N ASP A 250 -22.68 -1.06 1.74
CA ASP A 250 -22.33 0.07 2.62
C ASP A 250 -21.87 -0.40 4.01
N GLU A 251 -22.36 -1.55 4.47
CA GLU A 251 -21.87 -2.24 5.68
C GLU A 251 -20.42 -2.70 5.51
N ASP A 252 -20.11 -3.35 4.38
CA ASP A 252 -18.75 -3.84 4.13
C ASP A 252 -17.77 -2.69 3.90
N LYS A 253 -18.19 -1.58 3.27
CA LYS A 253 -17.36 -0.37 3.15
C LYS A 253 -16.96 0.17 4.52
N ALA A 254 -17.90 0.24 5.47
CA ALA A 254 -17.61 0.67 6.83
C ALA A 254 -16.57 -0.24 7.50
N ILE A 255 -16.71 -1.56 7.34
CA ILE A 255 -15.75 -2.54 7.87
C ILE A 255 -14.36 -2.35 7.27
N PHE A 256 -14.25 -2.01 5.98
CA PHE A 256 -12.95 -1.79 5.32
C PHE A 256 -12.28 -0.47 5.73
N THR A 257 -13.01 0.46 6.36
CA THR A 257 -12.51 1.79 6.77
C THR A 257 -12.31 1.97 8.27
N GLU A 258 -12.78 1.04 9.10
CA GLU A 258 -12.69 1.06 10.57
C GLU A 258 -11.62 0.10 11.10
#